data_AF-A0A1Y6D396-F1
#
_entry.id   AF-A0A1Y6D396-F1
#
_cell.length_a   1.000
_cell.length_b   1.000
_cell.length_c   1.000
_cell.angle_alpha   90.00
_cell.angle_beta   90.00
_cell.angle_gamma   90.00
#
_symmetry.space_group_name_H-M   'P 1'
#
loop_
_entity.id
_entity.type
_entity.pdbx_description
1 polymer ?
#
loop_
_entity_poly.entity_id
_entity_poly.type
_entity_poly.pdbx_seq_one_letter_code
_entity_poly.pdbx_strand_id
1 'polypeptide(L)'
;MTHNPDLPLNTVASWTPHSWCAALIRVTAPAPGRQDAPMDGQLSYWIGFLWHPSTPRLPFAWPDKYFLTRTPMAYLAGELGPAPVYLLKDDEYEGAPLLSIPLIRANLPPWLHRAIESRRHQLRRAHRNRIWELYDESPGNAFMADVRRWVAEALETRAGDLDFSDPALE
;
A
#
# COMPACT_ATOMS: atom_id res chain seq x y z
N MET A 1 20.08 -31.16 7.34
CA MET A 1 19.99 -29.75 6.90
C MET A 1 18.80 -29.13 7.58
N THR A 2 19.06 -28.35 8.62
CA THR A 2 18.08 -27.67 9.46
C THR A 2 17.45 -26.52 8.67
N HIS A 3 16.17 -26.64 8.34
CA HIS A 3 15.37 -25.51 7.87
C HIS A 3 15.27 -24.50 9.01
N ASN A 4 15.87 -23.33 8.82
CA ASN A 4 15.78 -22.22 9.77
C ASN A 4 14.36 -21.63 9.68
N PRO A 5 13.52 -21.72 10.73
CA PRO A 5 12.14 -21.26 10.71
C PRO A 5 12.00 -19.74 10.86
N ASP A 6 13.08 -19.04 11.15
CA ASP A 6 13.11 -17.59 11.29
C ASP A 6 13.86 -16.99 10.10
N LEU A 7 13.14 -16.68 9.02
CA LEU A 7 13.55 -15.55 8.19
C LEU A 7 13.53 -14.35 9.14
N PRO A 8 14.66 -13.71 9.47
CA PRO A 8 14.61 -12.50 10.27
C PRO A 8 13.81 -11.49 9.45
N LEU A 9 12.57 -11.24 9.89
CA LEU A 9 11.70 -10.19 9.39
C LEU A 9 12.33 -8.89 9.85
N ASN A 10 13.30 -8.49 9.04
CA ASN A 10 14.36 -7.62 9.43
C ASN A 10 13.74 -6.23 9.63
N THR A 11 13.79 -5.74 10.87
CA THR A 11 13.16 -4.49 11.33
C THR A 11 13.66 -3.30 10.51
N VAL A 12 12.96 -2.17 10.48
CA VAL A 12 13.31 -0.93 9.72
C VAL A 12 14.80 -0.57 9.70
N ALA A 13 15.55 -0.93 10.76
CA ALA A 13 17.01 -0.80 10.85
C ALA A 13 17.83 -1.62 9.82
N SER A 14 17.18 -2.48 9.03
CA SER A 14 17.81 -3.43 8.08
C SER A 14 17.50 -3.13 6.61
N TRP A 15 16.75 -2.06 6.34
CA TRP A 15 16.51 -1.63 4.96
C TRP A 15 17.85 -1.23 4.32
N THR A 16 18.16 -1.83 3.17
CA THR A 16 19.30 -1.45 2.35
C THR A 16 18.84 -1.25 0.90
N PRO A 17 19.55 -0.41 0.11
CA PRO A 17 19.22 -0.20 -1.30
C PRO A 17 19.19 -1.46 -2.18
N HIS A 18 19.65 -2.62 -1.69
CA HIS A 18 19.69 -3.89 -2.42
C HIS A 18 18.72 -4.93 -1.85
N SER A 19 17.90 -4.58 -0.86
CA SER A 19 16.92 -5.47 -0.25
C SER A 19 15.64 -5.50 -1.07
N TRP A 20 15.05 -6.68 -1.24
CA TRP A 20 13.68 -6.80 -1.73
C TRP A 20 12.72 -6.15 -0.73
N CYS A 21 11.68 -5.50 -1.22
CA CYS A 21 10.58 -5.02 -0.39
C CYS A 21 9.35 -5.86 -0.68
N ALA A 22 8.60 -6.21 0.36
CA ALA A 22 7.40 -7.02 0.22
C ALA A 22 6.24 -6.50 1.06
N ALA A 23 5.05 -6.41 0.48
CA ALA A 23 3.80 -6.19 1.21
C ALA A 23 3.02 -7.50 1.23
N LEU A 24 2.58 -7.92 2.42
CA LEU A 24 1.80 -9.15 2.60
C LEU A 24 0.41 -8.79 3.12
N ILE A 25 -0.61 -8.98 2.29
CA ILE A 25 -2.00 -8.69 2.64
C ILE A 25 -2.74 -9.99 2.86
N ARG A 26 -3.22 -10.20 4.10
CA ARG A 26 -4.09 -11.33 4.42
C ARG A 26 -5.51 -11.03 3.98
N VAL A 27 -6.12 -11.99 3.29
CA VAL A 27 -7.55 -12.02 2.96
C VAL A 27 -8.17 -13.26 3.56
N THR A 28 -9.27 -13.06 4.29
CA THR A 28 -10.02 -14.15 4.91
C THR A 28 -11.48 -14.06 4.53
N ALA A 29 -12.11 -15.23 4.38
CA ALA A 29 -13.55 -15.33 4.19
C ALA A 29 -14.10 -16.55 4.95
N PRO A 30 -15.35 -16.49 5.40
CA PRO A 30 -16.03 -17.67 5.93
C PRO A 30 -16.08 -18.76 4.85
N ALA A 31 -15.91 -20.02 5.25
CA ALA A 31 -16.10 -21.13 4.33
C ALA A 31 -17.55 -21.13 3.77
N PRO A 32 -17.77 -21.53 2.51
CA PRO A 32 -19.11 -21.58 1.92
C PRO A 32 -20.07 -22.38 2.82
N GLY A 33 -21.19 -21.76 3.21
CA GLY A 33 -22.21 -22.38 4.07
C GLY A 33 -21.99 -22.26 5.58
N ARG A 34 -20.93 -21.59 6.05
CA ARG A 34 -20.71 -21.30 7.48
C ARG A 34 -20.38 -19.82 7.69
N GLN A 35 -21.41 -18.99 7.82
CA GLN A 35 -21.24 -17.54 8.06
C GLN A 35 -20.69 -17.25 9.47
N ASP A 36 -20.92 -18.16 10.43
CA ASP A 36 -20.44 -18.06 11.82
C ASP A 36 -19.23 -18.97 12.12
N ALA A 37 -18.43 -19.30 11.10
CA ALA A 37 -17.26 -20.15 11.31
C ALA A 37 -16.27 -19.49 12.28
N PRO A 38 -15.78 -20.19 13.32
CA PRO A 38 -14.67 -19.72 14.14
C PRO A 38 -13.46 -19.45 13.23
N MET A 39 -12.49 -18.67 13.70
CA MET A 39 -11.36 -18.18 12.89
C MET A 39 -10.59 -19.32 12.18
N ASP A 40 -10.53 -20.50 12.80
CA ASP A 40 -9.91 -21.72 12.24
C ASP A 40 -10.71 -22.35 11.08
N GLY A 41 -11.98 -21.99 10.92
CA GLY A 41 -12.86 -22.41 9.82
C GLY A 41 -12.90 -21.42 8.65
N GLN A 42 -12.10 -20.35 8.67
CA GLN A 42 -12.02 -19.37 7.59
C GLN A 42 -11.00 -19.78 6.53
N LEU A 43 -11.35 -19.59 5.26
CA LEU A 43 -10.38 -19.69 4.17
C LEU A 43 -9.47 -18.46 4.23
N SER A 44 -8.19 -18.68 4.57
CA SER A 44 -7.17 -17.64 4.64
C SER A 44 -6.17 -17.78 3.49
N TYR A 45 -5.99 -16.69 2.74
CA TYR A 45 -4.93 -16.55 1.74
C TYR A 45 -4.14 -15.27 1.98
N TRP A 46 -2.91 -15.28 1.51
CA TRP A 46 -2.00 -14.16 1.49
C TRP A 46 -1.76 -13.73 0.06
N ILE A 47 -1.88 -12.43 -0.17
CA ILE A 47 -1.50 -11.80 -1.43
C ILE A 47 -0.21 -11.05 -1.13
N GLY A 48 0.87 -11.44 -1.81
CA GLY A 48 2.17 -10.82 -1.69
C GLY A 48 2.48 -9.95 -2.89
N PHE A 49 3.09 -8.80 -2.64
CA PHE A 49 3.60 -7.89 -3.65
C PHE A 49 5.08 -7.66 -3.38
N LEU A 50 5.91 -7.77 -4.41
CA LEU A 50 7.36 -7.70 -4.33
C LEU A 50 7.88 -6.57 -5.20
N TRP A 51 8.80 -5.81 -4.64
CA TRP A 51 9.59 -4.81 -5.33
C TRP A 51 11.07 -5.11 -5.13
N HIS A 52 11.83 -4.96 -6.18
CA HIS A 52 13.28 -4.93 -6.16
C HIS A 52 13.70 -3.47 -6.40
N PRO A 53 13.75 -2.64 -5.35
CA PRO A 53 14.03 -1.22 -5.51
C PRO A 53 15.42 -1.03 -6.13
N SER A 54 15.47 -0.61 -7.39
CA SER A 54 16.69 -0.09 -8.04
C SER A 54 17.03 1.33 -7.56
N THR A 55 16.10 1.96 -6.83
CA THR A 55 16.22 3.31 -6.27
C THR A 55 15.71 3.36 -4.83
N PRO A 56 16.33 4.19 -3.95
CA PRO A 56 16.04 4.27 -2.52
C PRO A 56 14.66 4.87 -2.17
N ARG A 57 13.97 5.48 -3.13
CA ARG A 57 12.60 5.95 -2.94
C ARG A 57 11.68 4.80 -3.33
N LEU A 58 10.97 4.22 -2.36
CA LEU A 58 9.84 3.33 -2.60
C LEU A 58 8.76 4.15 -3.33
N PRO A 59 8.60 4.04 -4.65
CA PRO A 59 7.51 4.73 -5.30
C PRO A 59 6.25 3.89 -5.09
N PHE A 60 5.09 4.52 -5.16
CA PHE A 60 3.82 3.86 -5.43
C PHE A 60 3.77 3.26 -6.85
N ALA A 61 4.87 2.65 -7.30
CA ALA A 61 5.02 1.97 -8.57
C ALA A 61 4.40 0.58 -8.49
N TRP A 62 4.02 0.06 -9.66
CA TRP A 62 3.59 -1.32 -9.81
C TRP A 62 4.66 -2.28 -9.27
N PRO A 63 4.27 -3.32 -8.52
CA PRO A 63 5.22 -4.31 -8.04
C PRO A 63 5.84 -5.09 -9.21
N ASP A 64 7.12 -5.44 -9.07
CA ASP A 64 7.83 -6.27 -10.05
C ASP A 64 7.22 -7.67 -10.13
N LYS A 65 6.76 -8.19 -9.00
CA LYS A 65 6.06 -9.48 -8.91
C LYS A 65 4.92 -9.41 -7.91
N TYR A 66 3.91 -10.23 -8.12
CA TYR A 66 2.89 -10.50 -7.10
C TYR A 66 2.59 -12.00 -7.06
N PHE A 67 2.12 -12.48 -5.92
CA PHE A 67 1.79 -13.88 -5.72
C PHE A 67 0.59 -14.06 -4.79
N LEU A 68 -0.02 -15.24 -4.88
CA LEU A 68 -1.12 -15.66 -4.05
C LEU A 68 -0.77 -17.02 -3.43
N THR A 69 -0.78 -17.12 -2.10
CA THR A 69 -0.39 -18.35 -1.40
C THR A 69 -1.07 -18.48 -0.04
N ARG A 70 -1.06 -19.68 0.53
CA ARG A 70 -1.43 -19.91 1.93
C ARG A 70 -0.22 -19.81 2.88
N THR A 71 1.00 -19.92 2.34
CA THR A 71 2.25 -20.02 3.09
C THR A 71 3.24 -18.94 2.62
N PRO A 72 3.00 -17.65 2.91
CA PRO A 72 3.76 -16.53 2.34
C PRO A 72 5.25 -16.60 2.65
N MET A 73 5.62 -16.97 3.88
CA MET A 73 7.03 -17.07 4.27
C MET A 73 7.79 -18.16 3.52
N ALA A 74 7.16 -19.33 3.31
CA ALA A 74 7.76 -20.40 2.52
C ALA A 74 7.89 -20.01 1.04
N TYR A 75 6.91 -19.29 0.49
CA TYR A 75 6.98 -18.75 -0.87
C TYR A 75 8.14 -17.76 -1.01
N LEU A 76 8.25 -16.79 -0.09
CA LEU A 76 9.34 -15.81 -0.10
C LEU A 76 10.71 -16.48 0.00
N ALA A 77 10.88 -17.46 0.90
CA ALA A 77 12.11 -18.22 1.03
C ALA A 77 12.49 -18.97 -0.26
N GLY A 78 11.51 -19.52 -0.97
CA GLY A 78 11.73 -20.22 -2.24
C GLY A 78 12.05 -19.28 -3.41
N GLU A 79 11.31 -18.18 -3.53
CA GLU A 79 11.41 -17.24 -4.66
C GLU A 79 12.66 -16.34 -4.56
N LEU A 80 12.98 -15.88 -3.35
CA LEU A 80 14.05 -14.90 -3.11
C LEU A 80 15.33 -15.53 -2.53
N GLY A 81 15.26 -16.80 -2.11
CA GLY A 81 16.39 -17.51 -1.52
C GLY A 81 16.93 -16.79 -0.28
N PRO A 82 18.26 -16.58 -0.17
CA PRO A 82 18.88 -15.90 0.97
C PRO A 82 18.84 -14.36 0.86
N ALA A 83 18.17 -13.79 -0.15
CA ALA A 83 18.16 -12.33 -0.33
C ALA A 83 17.45 -11.64 0.85
N PRO A 84 17.95 -10.48 1.31
CA PRO A 84 17.29 -9.73 2.37
C PRO A 84 15.95 -9.19 1.88
N VAL A 85 14.91 -9.37 2.70
CA VAL A 85 13.55 -8.89 2.42
C VAL A 85 13.09 -7.97 3.54
N TYR A 86 12.69 -6.75 3.16
CA TYR A 86 12.02 -5.79 4.02
C TYR A 86 10.50 -5.97 3.90
N LEU A 87 9.82 -6.34 4.98
CA LEU A 87 8.36 -6.41 5.00
C LEU A 87 7.76 -5.06 5.35
N LEU A 88 6.95 -4.53 4.43
CA LEU A 88 6.19 -3.31 4.64
C LEU A 88 5.09 -3.54 5.69
N LYS A 89 5.00 -2.63 6.66
CA LYS A 89 3.87 -2.52 7.58
C LYS A 89 2.65 -1.98 6.86
N ASP A 90 1.47 -2.24 7.43
CA ASP A 90 0.18 -1.83 6.86
C ASP A 90 0.05 -0.32 6.59
N ASP A 91 0.80 0.54 7.28
CA ASP A 91 0.83 1.98 7.08
C ASP A 91 1.92 2.47 6.11
N GLU A 92 2.84 1.60 5.69
CA GLU A 92 3.91 1.91 4.73
C GLU A 92 3.49 1.67 3.28
N TYR A 93 2.32 1.06 3.04
CA TYR A 93 1.80 0.81 1.70
C TYR A 93 0.31 1.08 1.55
N GLU A 94 -0.10 1.43 0.32
CA GLU A 94 -1.51 1.56 -0.02
C GLU A 94 -2.11 0.20 -0.43
N GLY A 95 -2.69 -0.52 0.53
CA GLY A 95 -3.19 -1.88 0.28
C GLY A 95 -4.37 -1.99 -0.70
N ALA A 96 -5.25 -0.98 -0.76
CA ALA A 96 -6.45 -1.04 -1.60
C ALA A 96 -6.16 -1.01 -3.12
N PRO A 97 -5.23 -0.16 -3.61
CA PRO A 97 -4.69 -0.25 -4.97
C PRO A 97 -4.06 -1.62 -5.27
N LEU A 98 -3.16 -2.11 -4.41
CA LEU A 98 -2.44 -3.38 -4.63
C LEU A 98 -3.39 -4.58 -4.78
N LEU A 99 -4.43 -4.65 -3.96
CA LEU A 99 -5.48 -5.67 -4.07
C LEU A 99 -6.26 -5.65 -5.39
N SER A 100 -6.12 -4.62 -6.23
CA SER A 100 -6.74 -4.55 -7.57
C SER A 100 -5.95 -5.33 -8.62
N ILE A 101 -4.64 -5.50 -8.44
CA ILE A 101 -3.74 -6.20 -9.36
C ILE A 101 -4.20 -7.64 -9.64
N PRO A 102 -4.41 -8.50 -8.62
CA PRO A 102 -4.79 -9.88 -8.86
C PRO A 102 -6.19 -10.03 -9.47
N LEU A 103 -7.10 -9.07 -9.23
CA LEU A 103 -8.46 -9.09 -9.83
C LEU A 103 -8.44 -8.84 -11.35
N ILE A 104 -7.47 -8.07 -11.83
CA ILE A 104 -7.33 -7.73 -13.26
C ILE A 104 -6.59 -8.83 -14.01
N ARG A 105 -5.63 -9.48 -13.35
CA ARG A 105 -4.63 -10.34 -14.00
C ARG A 105 -4.86 -11.84 -13.83
N ALA A 106 -5.73 -12.27 -12.92
CA ALA A 106 -5.91 -13.68 -12.59
C ALA A 106 -7.38 -14.12 -12.62
N ASN A 107 -7.61 -15.37 -13.04
CA ASN A 107 -8.89 -16.04 -12.88
C ASN A 107 -8.96 -16.66 -11.47
N LEU A 108 -9.41 -15.87 -10.50
CA LEU A 108 -9.47 -16.29 -9.10
C LEU A 108 -10.79 -16.99 -8.78
N PRO A 109 -10.82 -17.89 -7.78
CA PRO A 109 -12.08 -18.44 -7.27
C PRO A 109 -13.04 -17.32 -6.82
N PRO A 110 -14.36 -17.47 -7.04
CA PRO A 110 -15.34 -16.42 -6.72
C PRO A 110 -15.34 -15.98 -5.25
N TRP A 111 -15.08 -16.90 -4.32
CA TRP A 111 -15.01 -16.59 -2.89
C TRP A 111 -13.83 -15.67 -2.57
N LEU A 112 -12.71 -15.82 -3.29
CA LEU A 112 -11.52 -15.00 -3.11
C LEU A 112 -11.70 -13.60 -3.71
N HIS A 113 -12.40 -13.49 -4.85
CA HIS A 113 -12.83 -12.19 -5.40
C HIS A 113 -13.59 -11.38 -4.35
N ARG A 114 -14.63 -11.97 -3.75
CA ARG A 114 -15.44 -11.30 -2.72
C ARG A 114 -14.64 -10.95 -1.47
N ALA A 115 -13.73 -11.82 -1.05
CA ALA A 115 -12.85 -11.56 0.09
C ALA A 115 -11.93 -10.35 -0.17
N ILE A 116 -11.33 -10.28 -1.36
CA ILE A 116 -10.48 -9.17 -1.79
C ILE A 116 -11.27 -7.87 -1.86
N GLU A 117 -12.44 -7.87 -2.47
CA GLU A 117 -13.30 -6.69 -2.57
C GLU A 117 -13.73 -6.18 -1.20
N SER A 118 -14.17 -7.07 -0.31
CA SER A 118 -14.51 -6.74 1.08
C SER A 118 -13.31 -6.11 1.81
N ARG A 119 -12.12 -6.70 1.68
CA ARG A 119 -10.89 -6.15 2.29
C ARG A 119 -10.54 -4.78 1.71
N ARG A 120 -10.70 -4.55 0.40
CA ARG A 120 -10.52 -3.23 -0.23
C ARG A 120 -11.46 -2.19 0.36
N HIS A 121 -12.74 -2.53 0.56
CA HIS A 121 -13.70 -1.64 1.19
C HIS A 121 -13.32 -1.29 2.63
N GLN A 122 -12.86 -2.28 3.41
CA GLN A 122 -12.36 -2.06 4.77
C GLN A 122 -11.16 -1.11 4.78
N LEU A 123 -10.16 -1.34 3.93
CA LEU A 123 -8.95 -0.52 3.86
C LEU A 123 -9.25 0.91 3.42
N ARG A 124 -10.11 1.11 2.40
CA ARG A 124 -10.54 2.46 1.99
C ARG A 124 -11.30 3.19 3.10
N ARG A 125 -12.16 2.48 3.82
CA ARG A 125 -12.91 3.06 4.96
C ARG A 125 -11.95 3.44 6.08
N ALA A 126 -11.00 2.58 6.44
CA ALA A 126 -10.00 2.86 7.46
C ALA A 126 -9.12 4.05 7.06
N HIS A 127 -8.66 4.10 5.81
CA HIS A 127 -7.88 5.23 5.29
C HIS A 127 -8.68 6.54 5.34
N ARG A 128 -9.94 6.52 4.90
CA ARG A 128 -10.83 7.69 4.97
C ARG A 128 -11.09 8.13 6.42
N ASN A 129 -11.31 7.19 7.34
CA ASN A 129 -11.48 7.49 8.76
C ASN A 129 -10.21 8.10 9.35
N ARG A 130 -9.03 7.55 9.02
CA ARG A 130 -7.74 8.09 9.46
C ARG A 130 -7.51 9.51 8.95
N ILE A 131 -7.91 9.80 7.70
CA ILE A 131 -7.90 11.17 7.19
C ILE A 131 -8.86 12.05 8.01
N TRP A 132 -10.08 11.59 8.30
CA TRP A 132 -11.01 12.36 9.12
C TRP A 132 -10.48 12.63 10.54
N GLU A 133 -9.84 11.65 11.17
CA GLU A 133 -9.23 11.79 12.51
C GLU A 133 -8.01 12.74 12.50
N LEU A 134 -7.21 12.74 11.43
CA LEU A 134 -6.01 13.58 11.32
C LEU A 134 -6.33 15.04 10.95
N TYR A 135 -7.46 15.29 10.29
CA TYR A 135 -7.82 16.62 9.77
C TYR A 135 -9.07 17.23 10.43
N ASP A 136 -9.63 16.56 11.44
CA ASP A 136 -10.75 16.92 12.36
C ASP A 136 -12.02 17.57 11.76
N GLU A 137 -12.12 17.74 10.44
CA GLU A 137 -13.30 18.25 9.77
C GLU A 137 -13.42 17.64 8.37
N SER A 138 -14.66 17.40 7.96
CA SER A 138 -15.14 17.03 6.62
C SER A 138 -14.11 17.15 5.48
N PRO A 139 -13.97 16.15 4.59
CA PRO A 139 -12.95 16.11 3.53
C PRO A 139 -13.02 17.27 2.53
N GLY A 140 -14.05 18.13 2.63
CA GLY A 140 -14.16 19.38 1.88
C GLY A 140 -13.39 20.58 2.46
N ASN A 141 -12.97 20.59 3.73
CA ASN A 141 -12.41 21.81 4.34
C ASN A 141 -10.88 21.83 4.40
N ALA A 142 -10.22 20.79 4.91
CA ALA A 142 -8.75 20.79 5.02
C ALA A 142 -8.03 20.70 3.66
N PHE A 143 -8.51 19.82 2.77
CA PHE A 143 -8.01 19.77 1.39
C PHE A 143 -8.24 21.09 0.66
N MET A 144 -9.41 21.72 0.81
CA MET A 144 -9.66 23.02 0.20
C MET A 144 -8.87 24.15 0.87
N ALA A 145 -8.55 24.04 2.16
CA ALA A 145 -7.69 24.99 2.85
C ALA A 145 -6.24 24.87 2.35
N ASP A 146 -5.74 23.65 2.15
CA ASP A 146 -4.42 23.39 1.59
C ASP A 146 -4.33 23.81 0.12
N VAL A 147 -5.34 23.49 -0.68
CA VAL A 147 -5.43 23.96 -2.07
C VAL A 147 -5.53 25.49 -2.12
N ARG A 148 -6.35 26.12 -1.27
CA ARG A 148 -6.43 27.59 -1.18
C ARG A 148 -5.10 28.21 -0.76
N ARG A 149 -4.40 27.60 0.19
CA ARG A 149 -3.07 28.03 0.63
C ARG A 149 -2.04 27.91 -0.48
N TRP A 150 -1.98 26.77 -1.17
CA TRP A 150 -1.07 26.57 -2.30
C TRP A 150 -1.38 27.52 -3.46
N VAL A 151 -2.66 27.76 -3.75
CA VAL A 151 -3.07 28.74 -4.77
C VAL A 151 -2.71 30.16 -4.33
N ALA A 152 -2.88 30.52 -3.06
CA ALA A 152 -2.48 31.82 -2.53
C ALA A 152 -0.96 32.02 -2.61
N GLU A 153 -0.17 31.04 -2.16
CA GLU A 153 1.30 31.06 -2.26
C GLU A 153 1.75 31.16 -3.72
N ALA A 154 1.13 30.42 -4.64
CA ALA A 154 1.44 30.49 -6.07
C ALA A 154 1.07 31.84 -6.70
N LEU A 155 -0.01 32.48 -6.24
CA LEU A 155 -0.43 33.80 -6.69
C LEU A 155 0.44 34.92 -6.11
N GLU A 156 0.85 34.82 -4.85
CA GLU A 156 1.81 35.75 -4.22
C GLU A 156 3.19 35.65 -4.87
N THR A 157 3.64 34.43 -5.19
CA THR A 157 4.91 34.21 -5.91
C THR A 157 4.84 34.84 -7.32
N ARG A 158 3.68 34.77 -8.00
CA ARG A 158 3.47 35.42 -9.31
C ARG A 158 3.27 36.92 -9.23
N ALA A 159 2.73 37.44 -8.14
CA ALA A 159 2.59 38.87 -7.90
C ALA A 159 3.93 39.54 -7.56
N GLY A 160 4.86 38.79 -6.94
CA GLY A 160 6.24 39.22 -6.72
C GLY A 160 7.09 39.31 -7.99
N ASP A 161 6.73 38.59 -9.05
CA ASP A 161 7.41 38.61 -10.35
C ASP A 161 6.88 39.69 -11.32
N LEU A 162 5.82 40.40 -10.95
CA LEU A 162 5.29 41.54 -11.72
C LEU A 162 5.68 42.85 -11.05
N ASP A 163 6.97 43.20 -11.16
CA ASP A 163 7.43 44.56 -10.93
C ASP A 163 6.92 45.46 -12.07
N PHE A 164 5.85 46.20 -11.82
CA PHE A 164 5.31 47.21 -12.75
C PHE A 164 6.09 48.55 -12.68
N SER A 165 7.35 48.51 -12.24
CA SER A 165 8.24 49.67 -12.25
C SER A 165 9.06 49.75 -13.55
N ASP A 166 8.41 49.66 -14.72
CA ASP A 166 9.06 50.03 -15.97
C ASP A 166 8.53 51.39 -16.47
N PRO A 167 9.29 52.49 -16.31
CA PRO A 167 8.89 53.81 -16.78
C PRO A 167 9.01 53.99 -18.31
N ALA A 168 9.18 52.92 -19.09
CA ALA A 168 9.42 53.01 -20.54
C ALA A 168 8.16 53.03 -21.44
N LEU A 169 7.05 53.61 -20.97
CA LEU A 169 5.87 53.91 -21.79
C LEU A 169 5.31 55.30 -21.46
N GLU A 170 6.07 56.35 -21.81
CA GLU A 170 5.51 57.66 -22.19
C GLU A 170 5.37 57.74 -23.72
#